data_AF-A0A3D1ESG6-F1
#
_entry.id   AF-A0A3D1ESG6-F1
#
_cell.length_a   1.000
_cell.length_b   1.000
_cell.length_c   1.000
_cell.angle_alpha   90.00
_cell.angle_beta   90.00
_cell.angle_gamma   90.00
#
_symmetry.space_group_name_H-M   'P 1'
#
loop_
_entity.id
_entity.type
_entity.pdbx_description
1 polymer ?
#
loop_
_entity_poly.entity_id
_entity_poly.type
_entity_poly.pdbx_seq_one_letter_code
_entity_poly.pdbx_strand_id
1 'polypeptide(L)' 'MTAQLCLSRRYVQSVIWSDLYDHPRSLVEHGGMVDAQGEARPVLAHWSKLRSKFSKPLGSVQLPKRGEGA' A
#
# COMPACT_ATOMS: atom_id res chain seq x y z
N MET A 1 2.17 3.97 10.22
CA MET A 1 0.97 4.43 9.49
C MET A 1 0.86 3.59 8.22
N THR A 2 -0.17 2.75 8.07
CA THR A 2 -0.28 1.78 6.96
C THR A 2 -0.58 2.49 5.64
N ALA A 3 0.06 2.09 4.53
CA ALA A 3 -0.14 2.71 3.20
C ALA A 3 -1.63 2.79 2.78
N GLN A 4 -2.45 1.88 3.29
CA GLN A 4 -3.90 1.85 3.12
C GLN A 4 -4.60 3.11 3.68
N LEU A 5 -4.10 3.67 4.78
CA LEU A 5 -4.63 4.92 5.37
C LEU A 5 -4.24 6.14 4.54
N CYS A 6 -3.07 6.13 3.93
CA CYS A 6 -2.66 7.20 3.01
C CYS A 6 -3.55 7.19 1.75
N LEU A 7 -3.76 6.00 1.17
CA LEU A 7 -4.57 5.82 -0.03
C LEU A 7 -6.08 6.05 0.20
N SER A 8 -6.56 6.10 1.45
CA SER A 8 -7.96 6.46 1.73
C SER A 8 -8.23 7.96 1.65
N ARG A 9 -7.16 8.79 1.59
CA ARG A 9 -7.28 10.25 1.45
C ARG A 9 -7.52 10.62 0.00
N ARG A 10 -8.59 11.38 -0.26
CA ARG A 10 -9.01 11.77 -1.62
C ARG A 10 -7.94 12.54 -2.43
N TYR A 11 -7.04 13.24 -1.76
CA TYR A 11 -5.97 14.03 -2.39
C TYR A 11 -4.66 13.24 -2.61
N VAL A 12 -4.54 12.02 -2.08
CA VAL A 12 -3.36 11.18 -2.28
C VAL A 12 -3.56 10.36 -3.55
N GLN A 13 -2.74 10.62 -4.56
CA GLN A 13 -2.82 9.92 -5.85
C GLN A 13 -2.01 8.62 -5.86
N SER A 14 -0.89 8.59 -5.14
CA SER A 14 -0.01 7.43 -5.08
C SER A 14 0.76 7.40 -3.76
N VAL A 15 1.17 6.20 -3.37
CA VAL A 15 2.11 5.98 -2.27
C VAL A 15 3.20 5.06 -2.82
N ILE A 16 4.43 5.52 -2.75
CA ILE A 16 5.61 4.82 -3.28
C ILE A 16 6.49 4.47 -2.07
N TRP A 17 6.95 3.23 -2.03
CA TRP A 17 7.98 2.84 -1.07
C TRP A 17 9.35 3.29 -1.59
N SER A 18 10.24 3.76 -0.72
CA SER A 18 11.46 4.48 -1.14
C SER A 18 12.38 3.66 -2.03
N ASP A 19 12.70 2.43 -1.60
CA ASP A 19 13.77 1.64 -2.21
C ASP A 19 13.37 0.16 -2.33
N LEU A 20 13.73 -0.47 -3.44
CA LEU A 20 13.57 -1.92 -3.60
C LEU A 20 14.66 -2.69 -2.86
N TYR A 21 15.91 -2.23 -2.96
CA TYR A 21 17.09 -2.83 -2.30
C TYR A 21 17.72 -1.82 -1.36
N ASP A 22 18.39 -2.31 -0.32
CA ASP A 22 19.28 -1.47 0.48
C ASP A 22 20.45 -0.97 -0.38
N HIS A 23 20.70 0.34 -0.39
CA HIS A 23 21.86 0.91 -1.07
C HIS A 23 22.46 2.10 -0.31
N PRO A 24 23.74 2.46 -0.54
CA PRO A 24 24.41 3.52 0.23
C PRO A 24 23.77 4.91 0.14
N ARG A 25 22.93 5.14 -0.88
CA ARG A 25 22.19 6.40 -1.07
C ARG A 25 20.75 6.34 -0.56
N SER A 26 20.38 5.30 0.20
CA SER A 26 19.00 5.12 0.64
C SER A 26 18.69 6.21 1.64
N LEU A 27 17.50 6.80 1.53
CA LEU A 27 17.08 7.87 2.44
C LEU A 27 16.99 7.37 3.88
N VAL A 28 16.64 6.09 4.04
CA VAL A 28 16.54 5.39 5.31
C VAL A 28 17.48 4.20 5.26
N GLU A 29 18.34 4.09 6.28
CA GLU A 29 19.20 2.93 6.46
C GLU A 29 18.31 1.67 6.62
N HIS A 30 18.61 0.62 5.84
CA HIS A 30 17.80 -0.60 5.77
C HIS A 30 16.33 -0.39 5.34
N GLY A 31 16.05 0.68 4.59
CA GLY A 31 14.72 1.02 4.07
C GLY A 31 14.27 0.20 2.86
N GLY A 32 15.16 -0.61 2.26
CA GLY A 32 14.85 -1.46 1.12
C GLY A 32 13.77 -2.50 1.43
N MET A 33 13.08 -2.99 0.40
CA MET A 33 12.20 -4.16 0.53
C MET A 33 12.96 -5.49 0.55
N VAL A 34 14.17 -5.48 -0.01
CA VAL A 34 15.10 -6.60 -0.09
C VAL A 34 16.39 -6.18 0.59
N ASP A 35 16.93 -7.03 1.44
CA ASP A 35 18.17 -6.74 2.16
C ASP A 35 19.43 -6.96 1.28
N ALA A 36 20.59 -6.70 1.87
CA ALA A 36 21.88 -6.84 1.19
C ALA A 36 22.23 -8.31 0.83
N GLN A 37 21.55 -9.28 1.43
CA GLN A 37 21.71 -10.71 1.15
C GLN A 37 20.77 -11.17 0.03
N GLY A 38 19.86 -10.31 -0.44
CA GLY A 38 18.86 -10.65 -1.44
C GLY A 38 17.57 -11.21 -0.83
N GLU A 39 17.42 -11.20 0.49
CA GLU A 39 16.27 -11.75 1.18
C GLU A 39 15.13 -10.73 1.26
N ALA A 40 13.90 -11.22 1.04
CA ALA A 40 12.71 -10.40 1.08
C ALA A 40 12.33 -10.02 2.51
N ARG A 41 12.21 -8.72 2.79
CA ARG A 41 11.71 -8.23 4.08
C ARG A 41 10.17 -8.32 4.13
N PRO A 42 9.56 -8.37 5.34
CA PRO A 42 8.10 -8.46 5.50
C PRO A 42 7.30 -7.36 4.79
N VAL A 43 7.91 -6.19 4.59
CA VAL A 43 7.30 -5.06 3.88
C VAL A 43 7.02 -5.38 2.40
N LEU A 44 7.87 -6.17 1.74
CA LEU A 44 7.65 -6.60 0.35
C LEU A 44 6.35 -7.41 0.22
N ALA A 45 6.14 -8.37 1.13
CA ALA A 45 4.94 -9.18 1.17
C ALA A 45 3.69 -8.32 1.47
N HIS A 46 3.82 -7.33 2.37
CA HIS A 46 2.73 -6.41 2.70
C HIS A 46 2.30 -5.57 1.47
N TRP A 47 3.26 -4.95 0.78
CA TRP A 47 3.01 -4.16 -0.43
C TRP A 47 2.43 -4.99 -1.57
N SER A 48 2.92 -6.23 -1.76
CA SER A 48 2.39 -7.16 -2.76
C SER A 48 0.91 -7.47 -2.51
N LYS A 49 0.54 -7.74 -1.25
CA LYS A 49 -0.86 -7.97 -0.85
C LYS A 49 -1.73 -6.74 -1.06
N LEU A 50 -1.23 -5.54 -0.73
CA LEU A 50 -1.97 -4.29 -0.96
C LEU A 50 -2.25 -4.08 -2.46
N ARG A 51 -1.26 -4.31 -3.33
CA ARG A 51 -1.45 -4.22 -4.78
C ARG A 51 -2.56 -5.16 -5.25
N SER A 52 -2.52 -6.43 -4.84
CA SER A 52 -3.56 -7.41 -5.18
C SER A 52 -4.94 -7.06 -4.61
N LYS A 53 -5.00 -6.37 -3.47
CA LYS A 53 -6.26 -5.90 -2.87
C LYS A 53 -6.86 -4.76 -3.67
N PHE A 54 -6.05 -3.77 -4.05
CA PHE A 54 -6.51 -2.58 -4.79
C PHE A 54 -6.70 -2.81 -6.29
N SER A 55 -6.11 -3.87 -6.86
CA SER A 55 -6.40 -4.27 -8.24
C SER A 55 -7.77 -4.92 -8.39
N LYS A 56 -8.44 -5.30 -7.29
CA LYS A 56 -9.79 -5.84 -7.35
C LYS A 56 -10.79 -4.69 -7.58
N PRO A 57 -11.78 -4.88 -8.47
CA PRO A 57 -12.87 -3.92 -8.59
C PRO A 57 -13.57 -3.77 -7.23
N LEU A 58 -14.07 -2.55 -6.95
CA LEU A 58 -14.72 -2.19 -5.67
C LEU A 58 -16.03 -2.97 -5.38
N GLY A 59 -16.40 -3.91 -6.23
CA GLY A 59 -17.67 -4.63 -6.19
C GLY A 59 -18.82 -3.80 -6.76
N SER A 60 -20.02 -4.38 -6.74
CA SER A 60 -21.24 -3.66 -7.09
C SER A 60 -21.55 -2.61 -6.01
N VAL A 61 -21.86 -1.38 -6.44
CA VAL A 61 -22.28 -0.33 -5.53
C VAL A 61 -23.65 -0.69 -4.97
N GLN A 62 -23.70 -1.08 -3.70
CA GLN A 62 -24.96 -1.16 -2.97
C GLN A 62 -25.31 0.24 -2.48
N LEU A 63 -26.20 0.92 -3.21
CA LEU A 63 -26.79 2.16 -2.72
C LEU A 63 -27.63 1.83 -1.47
N PRO A 64 -27.54 2.64 -0.40
CA PRO A 64 -28.44 2.47 0.74
C PRO A 64 -29.89 2.52 0.25
N LYS A 65 -30.74 1.62 0.76
CA LYS A 65 -32.16 1.60 0.43
C LYS A 65 -32.75 2.96 0.83
N ARG A 66 -33.40 3.66 -0.10
CA ARG A 66 -34.15 4.88 0.20
C ARG A 66 -35.17 4.56 1.30
N GLY A 67 -34.98 5.08 2.51
CA GLY A 67 -35.98 5.02 3.58
C GLY A 67 -35.52 4.74 5.02
N GLU A 68 -34.29 4.29 5.27
CA GLU A 68 -33.81 4.05 6.66
C GLU A 68 -33.12 5.27 7.30
N GLY A 69 -33.66 6.45 7.02
CA GLY A 69 -33.23 7.71 7.60
C GLY A 69 -34.39 8.68 7.58
N ALA A 70 -35.45 8.31 8.30
CA ALA A 70 -36.52 9.20 8.73
C ALA A 70 -36.19 9.67 10.16
#